data_AF-A0A944BK90-F1
#
_entry.id   AF-A0A944BK90-F1
#
_cell.length_a   1.000
_cell.length_b   1.000
_cell.length_c   1.000
_cell.angle_alpha   90.00
_cell.angle_beta   90.00
_cell.angle_gamma   90.00
#
_symmetry.space_group_name_H-M   'P 1'
#
loop_
_entity.id
_entity.type
_entity.pdbx_description
1 polymer ?
#
loop_
_entity_poly.entity_id
_entity_poly.type
_entity_poly.pdbx_seq_one_letter_code
_entity_poly.pdbx_strand_id
1 'polypeptide(L)'
;MAHPDFEELDGRNAIRYYFLERHHKCFDPDDVEFSSVKIEENELLAADIILGEYGFALDYGLRERVSRYTAATFAAWVTYMGAALRSVCNRYDDFLPMYVDFPRQVPRDTYEEWVRRVCGAYQVPGLPCLYCGYDGAMVEVLPCHHVICGHCFDMTKYRACPICQRHIDNAPAAAVRAPNAI
;
A
#
# COMPACT_ATOMS: atom_id res chain seq x y z
N MET A 1 -4.95 20.27 -8.00
CA MET A 1 -4.40 19.57 -9.17
C MET A 1 -5.50 18.69 -9.72
N ALA A 2 -5.78 18.77 -11.02
CA ALA A 2 -6.79 17.92 -11.66
C ALA A 2 -6.24 16.48 -11.72
N HIS A 3 -7.05 15.50 -11.33
CA HIS A 3 -6.74 14.09 -11.58
C HIS A 3 -6.74 13.84 -13.10
N PRO A 4 -5.74 13.13 -13.66
CA PRO A 4 -5.80 12.73 -15.06
C PRO A 4 -6.95 11.73 -15.27
N ASP A 5 -7.65 11.86 -16.40
CA ASP A 5 -8.74 10.97 -16.78
C ASP A 5 -8.20 9.54 -17.01
N PHE A 6 -8.77 8.58 -16.28
CA PHE A 6 -8.33 7.19 -16.22
C PHE A 6 -8.39 6.44 -17.56
N GLU A 7 -9.07 6.99 -18.57
CA GLU A 7 -9.24 6.36 -19.88
C GLU A 7 -7.96 6.41 -20.75
N GLU A 8 -7.00 7.30 -20.46
CA GLU A 8 -5.78 7.48 -21.27
C GLU A 8 -4.53 6.75 -20.74
N LEU A 9 -4.60 6.11 -19.57
CA LEU A 9 -3.44 5.46 -18.98
C LEU A 9 -3.25 4.04 -19.52
N ASP A 10 -2.15 3.80 -20.23
CA ASP A 10 -1.73 2.44 -20.53
C ASP A 10 -1.52 1.63 -19.22
N GLY A 11 -1.67 0.30 -19.31
CA GLY A 11 -1.61 -0.57 -18.14
C GLY A 11 -0.29 -0.53 -17.34
N ARG A 12 0.79 0.05 -17.88
CA ARG A 12 2.05 0.25 -17.15
C ARG A 12 2.05 1.55 -16.35
N ASN A 13 1.43 2.60 -16.88
CA ASN A 13 1.26 3.86 -16.18
C ASN A 13 0.21 3.74 -15.07
N ALA A 14 -0.87 3.00 -15.29
CA ALA A 14 -1.87 2.73 -14.26
C ALA A 14 -1.24 2.14 -12.98
N ILE A 15 -0.39 1.11 -13.11
CA ILE A 15 0.25 0.44 -11.95
C ILE A 15 1.16 1.40 -11.15
N ARG A 16 1.82 2.36 -11.81
CA ARG A 16 2.66 3.39 -11.16
C ARG A 16 1.82 4.36 -10.32
N TYR A 17 0.64 4.74 -10.78
CA TYR A 17 -0.29 5.59 -10.04
C TYR A 17 -0.94 4.83 -8.87
N TYR A 18 -1.29 3.55 -9.03
CA TYR A 18 -1.97 2.77 -7.99
C TYR A 18 -1.20 2.64 -6.66
N PHE A 19 0.14 2.63 -6.68
CA PHE A 19 0.93 2.58 -5.43
C PHE A 19 0.97 3.91 -4.67
N LEU A 20 0.82 5.04 -5.37
CA LEU A 20 0.92 6.40 -4.79
C LEU A 20 -0.45 7.02 -4.47
N GLU A 21 -1.50 6.60 -5.18
CA GLU A 21 -2.86 7.15 -5.02
C GLU A 21 -3.58 6.62 -3.78
N ARG A 22 -3.12 5.51 -3.21
CA ARG A 22 -3.59 4.92 -1.95
C ARG A 22 -3.68 5.93 -0.79
N HIS A 23 -2.93 7.03 -0.88
CA HIS A 23 -2.85 8.09 0.12
C HIS A 23 -2.91 9.52 -0.44
N HIS A 24 -3.39 9.71 -1.67
CA HIS A 24 -3.53 11.04 -2.32
C HIS A 24 -2.22 11.86 -2.39
N LYS A 25 -1.05 11.20 -2.44
CA LYS A 25 0.27 11.84 -2.51
C LYS A 25 1.00 11.31 -3.74
N CYS A 26 0.69 11.85 -4.90
CA CYS A 26 1.41 11.55 -6.14
C CYS A 26 2.59 12.53 -6.28
N PHE A 27 3.79 11.98 -6.51
CA PHE A 27 4.91 12.75 -7.04
C PHE A 27 4.77 12.77 -8.55
N ASP A 28 4.63 13.95 -9.16
CA ASP A 28 4.44 14.09 -10.61
C ASP A 28 5.73 13.66 -11.35
N PRO A 29 5.66 12.59 -12.16
CA PRO A 29 6.70 12.14 -13.07
C PRO A 29 7.38 13.18 -13.95
N ASP A 30 6.63 14.21 -14.32
CA ASP A 30 6.92 15.07 -15.47
C ASP A 30 7.46 16.44 -15.05
N ASP A 31 7.38 16.78 -13.76
CA ASP A 31 7.97 17.98 -13.13
C ASP A 31 9.38 17.72 -12.55
N VAL A 32 10.19 16.95 -13.28
CA VAL A 32 11.42 16.38 -12.72
C VAL A 32 12.64 16.68 -13.59
N GLU A 33 13.65 17.33 -13.01
CA GLU A 33 14.91 17.58 -13.69
C GLU A 33 15.77 16.31 -13.76
N PHE A 34 16.05 15.86 -14.97
CA PHE A 34 16.96 14.77 -15.25
C PHE A 34 18.40 15.25 -15.49
N SER A 35 19.35 14.42 -15.10
CA SER A 35 20.79 14.61 -15.24
C SER A 35 21.38 13.49 -16.09
N SER A 36 22.39 13.82 -16.90
CA SER A 36 23.24 12.83 -17.58
C SER A 36 24.26 12.18 -16.64
N VAL A 37 24.60 12.87 -15.54
CA VAL A 37 25.36 12.31 -14.42
C VAL A 37 24.40 11.51 -13.56
N LYS A 38 24.68 10.23 -13.37
CA LYS A 38 23.86 9.36 -12.53
C LYS A 38 24.12 9.62 -11.05
N ILE A 39 23.08 9.49 -10.25
CA ILE A 39 23.18 9.36 -8.79
C ILE A 39 24.07 8.15 -8.47
N GLU A 40 24.96 8.32 -7.51
CA GLU A 40 25.91 7.28 -7.13
C GLU A 40 25.19 6.11 -6.46
N GLU A 41 25.73 4.90 -6.60
CA GLU A 41 25.12 3.68 -6.05
C GLU A 41 24.95 3.76 -4.52
N ASN A 42 25.87 4.44 -3.83
CA ASN A 42 25.78 4.67 -2.39
C ASN A 42 24.61 5.58 -1.99
N GLU A 43 24.24 6.54 -2.83
CA GLU A 43 23.08 7.42 -2.58
C GLU A 43 21.77 6.67 -2.83
N LEU A 44 21.73 5.79 -3.84
CA LEU A 44 20.61 4.88 -4.07
C LEU A 44 20.43 3.89 -2.91
N LEU A 45 21.53 3.35 -2.38
CA LEU A 45 21.51 2.48 -1.20
C LEU A 45 21.05 3.25 0.05
N ALA A 46 21.48 4.50 0.23
CA ALA A 46 21.00 5.33 1.34
C ALA A 46 19.48 5.56 1.25
N ALA A 47 18.94 5.76 0.04
CA ALA A 47 17.50 5.82 -0.16
C ALA A 47 16.79 4.50 0.18
N ASP A 48 17.33 3.34 -0.21
CA ASP A 48 16.79 2.04 0.19
C ASP A 48 16.76 1.86 1.71
N ILE A 49 17.79 2.31 2.43
CA ILE A 49 17.83 2.24 3.89
C ILE A 49 16.71 3.10 4.49
N ILE A 50 16.57 4.35 4.02
CA ILE A 50 15.55 5.29 4.52
C ILE A 50 14.14 4.77 4.25
N LEU A 51 13.86 4.29 3.04
CA LEU A 51 12.56 3.73 2.68
C LEU A 51 12.32 2.37 3.35
N GLY A 52 13.39 1.62 3.61
CA GLY A 52 13.41 0.34 4.29
C GLY A 52 12.95 0.43 5.75
N GLU A 53 13.13 1.58 6.41
CA GLU A 53 12.53 1.86 7.72
C GLU A 53 11.00 1.69 7.71
N TYR A 54 10.35 1.83 6.54
CA TYR A 54 8.91 1.68 6.37
C TYR A 54 8.52 0.37 5.66
N GLY A 55 9.48 -0.54 5.41
CA GLY A 55 9.26 -1.82 4.72
C GLY A 55 9.23 -1.72 3.19
N PHE A 56 9.76 -0.64 2.61
CA PHE A 56 9.82 -0.45 1.16
C PHE A 56 11.27 -0.46 0.67
N ALA A 57 11.47 -0.95 -0.56
CA ALA A 57 12.74 -0.89 -1.26
C ALA A 57 12.50 -0.42 -2.69
N LEU A 58 13.51 0.18 -3.31
CA LEU A 58 13.48 0.55 -4.71
C LEU A 58 13.50 -0.73 -5.56
N ASP A 59 12.44 -0.97 -6.34
CA ASP A 59 12.54 -1.95 -7.41
C ASP A 59 13.54 -1.50 -8.48
N TYR A 60 13.93 -2.42 -9.37
CA TYR A 60 14.90 -2.14 -10.43
C TYR A 60 14.49 -0.96 -11.32
N GLY A 61 13.22 -0.87 -11.72
CA GLY A 61 12.74 0.16 -12.64
C GLY A 61 12.66 1.54 -11.99
N LEU A 62 12.27 1.59 -10.71
CA LEU A 62 12.28 2.81 -9.93
C LEU A 62 13.72 3.26 -9.67
N ARG A 63 14.62 2.34 -9.29
CA ARG A 63 16.05 2.60 -9.10
C ARG A 63 16.69 3.19 -10.36
N GLU A 64 16.46 2.56 -11.51
CA GLU A 64 16.97 3.05 -12.80
C GLU A 64 16.46 4.47 -13.09
N ARG A 65 15.18 4.73 -12.80
CA ARG A 65 14.57 6.02 -13.05
C ARG A 65 15.13 7.12 -12.16
N VAL A 66 15.13 6.92 -10.84
CA VAL A 66 15.61 7.94 -9.88
C VAL A 66 17.12 8.14 -9.99
N SER A 67 17.87 7.14 -10.49
CA SER A 67 19.30 7.31 -10.77
C SER A 67 19.62 8.40 -11.79
N ARG A 68 18.62 8.81 -12.60
CA ARG A 68 18.76 9.85 -13.62
C ARG A 68 18.34 11.23 -13.11
N TYR A 69 17.94 11.38 -11.85
CA TYR A 69 17.61 12.69 -11.29
C TYR A 69 18.87 13.52 -11.05
N THR A 70 18.72 14.84 -11.01
CA THR A 70 19.75 15.68 -10.38
C THR A 70 19.85 15.34 -8.89
N ALA A 71 21.01 15.60 -8.26
CA ALA A 71 21.19 15.34 -6.83
C ALA A 71 20.16 16.07 -5.96
N ALA A 72 19.81 17.32 -6.32
CA ALA A 72 18.80 18.11 -5.61
C ALA A 72 17.40 17.47 -5.72
N THR A 73 17.02 17.07 -6.93
CA THR A 73 15.76 16.39 -7.20
C THR A 73 15.68 15.04 -6.48
N PHE A 74 16.76 14.25 -6.50
CA PHE A 74 16.84 12.97 -5.80
C PHE A 74 16.65 13.14 -4.29
N ALA A 75 17.36 14.09 -3.67
CA ALA A 75 17.22 14.38 -2.25
C ALA A 75 15.80 14.85 -1.88
N ALA A 76 15.18 15.71 -2.70
CA ALA A 76 13.80 16.15 -2.52
C ALA A 76 12.82 14.97 -2.63
N TRP A 77 13.03 14.08 -3.61
CA TRP A 77 12.23 12.88 -3.81
C TRP A 77 12.32 11.92 -2.63
N VAL A 78 13.52 11.59 -2.14
CA VAL A 78 13.70 10.72 -0.96
C VAL A 78 13.00 11.31 0.27
N THR A 79 13.13 12.63 0.48
CA THR A 79 12.49 13.33 1.60
C THR A 79 10.97 13.27 1.49
N TYR A 80 10.41 13.55 0.31
CA TYR A 80 8.98 13.49 0.05
C TYR A 80 8.45 12.07 0.27
N MET A 81 9.11 11.06 -0.30
CA MET A 81 8.70 9.67 -0.18
C MET A 81 8.78 9.18 1.26
N GLY A 82 9.84 9.51 2.00
CA GLY A 82 9.94 9.18 3.43
C GLY A 82 8.82 9.82 4.25
N ALA A 83 8.47 11.08 3.98
CA ALA A 83 7.35 11.76 4.65
C ALA A 83 5.98 11.18 4.25
N ALA A 84 5.81 10.80 2.99
CA ALA A 84 4.61 10.13 2.51
C ALA A 84 4.45 8.76 3.18
N LEU A 85 5.49 7.91 3.13
CA LEU A 85 5.51 6.60 3.76
C LEU A 85 5.26 6.70 5.26
N ARG A 86 5.92 7.62 5.97
CA ARG A 86 5.66 7.88 7.39
C ARG A 86 4.21 8.26 7.69
N SER A 87 3.54 8.99 6.80
CA SER A 87 2.15 9.40 7.02
C SER A 87 1.14 8.26 6.83
N VAL A 88 1.59 7.11 6.30
CA VAL A 88 0.69 6.03 5.86
C VAL A 88 1.03 4.70 6.50
N CYS A 89 2.32 4.45 6.65
CA CYS A 89 2.92 3.44 7.50
C CYS A 89 3.00 4.08 8.88
N ASN A 90 2.08 3.70 9.78
CA ASN A 90 2.23 4.06 11.19
C ASN A 90 3.64 3.64 11.60
N ARG A 91 4.48 4.64 11.91
CA ARG A 91 5.78 4.38 12.51
C ARG A 91 5.47 3.76 13.86
N TYR A 92 5.55 2.45 13.91
CA TYR A 92 5.40 1.74 15.14
C TYR A 92 6.71 1.93 15.89
N ASP A 93 6.68 2.82 16.88
CA ASP A 93 7.68 2.86 17.92
C ASP A 93 7.74 1.53 18.71
N ASP A 94 6.77 0.61 18.49
CA ASP A 94 6.78 -0.79 18.91
C ASP A 94 6.26 -1.68 17.78
N PHE A 95 7.08 -2.58 17.21
CA PHE A 95 6.74 -3.53 16.14
C PHE A 95 5.45 -4.32 16.47
N LEU A 96 4.28 -3.76 16.18
CA LEU A 96 2.98 -4.31 16.60
C LEU A 96 2.51 -5.27 15.52
N PRO A 97 2.44 -6.58 15.81
CA PRO A 97 2.09 -7.55 14.78
C PRO A 97 0.70 -7.29 14.21
N MET A 98 0.52 -7.62 12.92
CA MET A 98 -0.78 -7.54 12.25
C MET A 98 -1.84 -8.37 12.98
N TYR A 99 -1.47 -9.54 13.51
CA TYR A 99 -2.39 -10.40 14.25
C TYR A 99 -2.45 -10.00 15.72
N VAL A 100 -3.67 -9.85 16.25
CA VAL A 100 -3.92 -9.39 17.63
C VAL A 100 -3.21 -10.26 18.67
N ASP A 101 -3.18 -11.57 18.42
CA ASP A 101 -2.58 -12.61 19.26
C ASP A 101 -1.43 -13.32 18.53
N PHE A 102 -0.52 -12.54 17.97
CA PHE A 102 0.71 -13.05 17.39
C PHE A 102 1.58 -13.74 18.46
N PRO A 103 2.20 -14.91 18.17
CA PRO A 103 2.18 -15.63 16.90
C PRO A 103 1.05 -16.67 16.78
N ARG A 104 0.21 -16.84 17.81
CA ARG A 104 -0.79 -17.93 17.89
C ARG A 104 -1.86 -17.85 16.80
N GLN A 105 -2.20 -16.66 16.34
CA GLN A 105 -3.21 -16.42 15.30
C GLN A 105 -2.63 -16.29 13.88
N VAL A 106 -1.31 -16.50 13.69
CA VAL A 106 -0.73 -16.52 12.35
C VAL A 106 -1.27 -17.74 11.59
N PRO A 107 -1.81 -17.57 10.36
CA PRO A 107 -2.25 -18.67 9.51
C PRO A 107 -1.11 -19.67 9.29
N ARG A 108 -1.42 -20.97 9.40
CA ARG A 108 -0.44 -22.03 9.16
C ARG A 108 -0.06 -22.14 7.68
N ASP A 109 -1.03 -21.89 6.80
CA ASP A 109 -0.81 -21.84 5.36
C ASP A 109 -0.69 -20.39 4.90
N THR A 110 0.55 -19.93 4.75
CA THR A 110 0.84 -18.57 4.30
C THR A 110 0.58 -18.37 2.81
N TYR A 111 0.53 -19.44 2.02
CA TYR A 111 0.21 -19.36 0.60
C TYR A 111 -1.28 -19.14 0.39
N GLU A 112 -2.11 -19.90 1.13
CA GLU A 112 -3.55 -19.66 1.17
C GLU A 112 -3.87 -18.23 1.62
N GLU A 113 -3.18 -17.74 2.66
CA GLU A 113 -3.32 -16.35 3.11
C GLU A 113 -2.99 -15.35 2.00
N TRP A 114 -1.91 -15.60 1.26
CA TRP A 114 -1.50 -14.76 0.15
C TRP A 114 -2.54 -14.75 -0.98
N VAL A 115 -3.06 -15.91 -1.40
CA VAL A 115 -4.11 -16.00 -2.43
C VAL A 115 -5.35 -15.23 -1.98
N ARG A 116 -5.79 -15.46 -0.74
CA ARG A 116 -6.95 -14.79 -0.17
C ARG A 116 -6.78 -13.26 -0.14
N ARG A 117 -5.59 -12.79 0.22
CA ARG A 117 -5.22 -11.37 0.19
C ARG A 117 -5.27 -10.78 -1.21
N VAL A 118 -4.72 -11.48 -2.21
CA VAL A 118 -4.76 -11.05 -3.62
C VAL A 118 -6.20 -10.95 -4.10
N CYS A 119 -7.04 -11.97 -3.86
CA CYS A 119 -8.46 -11.93 -4.19
C CYS A 119 -9.17 -10.75 -3.52
N GLY A 120 -8.91 -10.49 -2.23
CA GLY A 120 -9.48 -9.37 -1.50
C GLY A 120 -9.03 -8.00 -2.01
N ALA A 121 -7.84 -7.88 -2.61
CA ALA A 121 -7.35 -6.64 -3.20
C ALA A 121 -8.15 -6.19 -4.43
N TYR A 122 -8.78 -7.13 -5.14
CA TYR A 122 -9.62 -6.87 -6.30
C TYR A 122 -11.13 -6.93 -5.99
N GLN A 123 -11.49 -7.09 -4.72
CA GLN A 123 -12.89 -7.15 -4.31
C GLN A 123 -13.55 -5.78 -4.49
N VAL A 124 -14.75 -5.79 -5.08
CA VAL A 124 -15.64 -4.62 -5.21
C VAL A 124 -16.94 -4.83 -4.41
N PRO A 125 -17.56 -3.74 -3.92
CA PRO A 125 -18.89 -3.81 -3.30
C PRO A 125 -19.92 -4.48 -4.21
N GLY A 126 -20.84 -5.25 -3.62
CA GLY A 126 -22.00 -5.84 -4.32
C GLY A 126 -21.70 -7.08 -5.17
N LEU A 127 -20.43 -7.45 -5.38
CA LEU A 127 -20.09 -8.75 -5.97
C LEU A 127 -19.84 -9.82 -4.89
N PRO A 128 -20.09 -11.10 -5.20
CA PRO A 128 -19.68 -12.21 -4.33
C PRO A 128 -18.18 -12.20 -4.05
N CYS A 129 -17.77 -12.88 -2.97
CA CYS A 129 -16.35 -12.94 -2.59
C CYS A 129 -15.52 -13.62 -3.69
N LEU A 130 -14.49 -12.94 -4.19
CA LEU A 130 -13.59 -13.51 -5.22
C LEU A 130 -12.81 -14.75 -4.75
N TYR A 131 -12.71 -14.98 -3.43
CA TYR A 131 -12.04 -16.15 -2.87
C TYR A 131 -12.99 -17.32 -2.65
N CYS A 132 -14.08 -17.11 -1.90
CA CYS A 132 -14.96 -18.20 -1.45
C CYS A 132 -16.34 -18.23 -2.13
N GLY A 133 -16.66 -17.25 -2.97
CA GLY A 133 -17.97 -17.14 -3.63
C GLY A 133 -19.13 -16.72 -2.71
N TYR A 134 -18.88 -16.44 -1.43
CA TYR A 134 -19.93 -16.02 -0.50
C TYR A 134 -20.53 -14.67 -0.90
N ASP A 135 -21.85 -14.66 -1.09
CA ASP A 135 -22.67 -13.49 -1.46
C ASP A 135 -23.35 -12.90 -0.20
N GLY A 136 -22.54 -12.53 0.78
CA GLY A 136 -23.01 -11.97 2.05
C GLY A 136 -22.12 -10.82 2.52
N ALA A 137 -22.13 -10.55 3.82
CA ALA A 137 -21.61 -9.31 4.43
C ALA A 137 -20.16 -8.97 4.02
N MET A 138 -20.03 -8.21 2.94
CA MET A 138 -18.84 -7.44 2.63
C MET A 138 -18.74 -6.30 3.62
N VAL A 139 -17.52 -6.04 4.08
CA VAL A 139 -17.23 -4.95 4.99
C VAL A 139 -16.10 -4.10 4.44
N GLU A 140 -16.15 -2.81 4.72
CA GLU A 140 -15.15 -1.84 4.32
C GLU A 140 -14.25 -1.53 5.51
N VAL A 141 -12.94 -1.70 5.35
CA VAL A 141 -11.95 -1.49 6.42
C VAL A 141 -11.47 -0.05 6.46
N LEU A 142 -11.69 0.63 7.58
CA LEU A 142 -11.24 2.00 7.83
C LEU A 142 -9.80 2.03 8.37
N PRO A 143 -8.99 3.05 8.01
CA PRO A 143 -9.28 4.17 7.11
C PRO A 143 -8.90 3.91 5.64
N CYS A 144 -8.56 2.67 5.27
CA CYS A 144 -8.03 2.37 3.94
C CYS A 144 -9.09 2.06 2.87
N HIS A 145 -10.35 1.95 3.28
CA HIS A 145 -11.52 1.70 2.44
C HIS A 145 -11.48 0.41 1.61
N HIS A 146 -10.61 -0.55 1.95
CA HIS A 146 -10.60 -1.86 1.29
C HIS A 146 -11.85 -2.64 1.66
N VAL A 147 -12.53 -3.17 0.65
CA VAL A 147 -13.68 -4.04 0.81
C VAL A 147 -13.21 -5.48 0.95
N ILE A 148 -13.68 -6.17 1.97
CA ILE A 148 -13.31 -7.56 2.26
C ILE A 148 -14.55 -8.38 2.61
N CYS A 149 -14.46 -9.69 2.42
CA CYS A 149 -15.47 -10.62 2.88
C CYS A 149 -15.29 -10.89 4.37
N GLY A 150 -16.29 -10.59 5.20
CA GLY A 150 -16.25 -10.86 6.64
C GLY A 150 -16.16 -12.36 7.00
N HIS A 151 -16.51 -13.24 6.05
CA HIS A 151 -16.31 -14.69 6.22
C HIS A 151 -14.85 -15.10 6.04
N CYS A 152 -14.18 -14.55 5.03
CA CYS A 152 -12.76 -14.83 4.74
C CYS A 152 -11.82 -14.12 5.71
N PHE A 153 -12.22 -12.96 6.21
CA PHE A 153 -11.40 -12.09 7.04
C PHE A 153 -12.14 -11.71 8.32
N ASP A 154 -11.86 -12.45 9.39
CA ASP A 154 -12.34 -12.15 10.73
C ASP A 154 -11.52 -10.99 11.31
N MET A 155 -12.03 -9.76 11.15
CA MET A 155 -11.34 -8.54 11.57
C MET A 155 -11.03 -8.48 13.07
N THR A 156 -11.68 -9.29 13.92
CA THR A 156 -11.34 -9.36 15.35
C THR A 156 -9.92 -9.90 15.60
N LYS A 157 -9.34 -10.59 14.60
CA LYS A 157 -7.97 -11.11 14.65
C LYS A 157 -6.90 -10.13 14.16
N TYR A 158 -7.29 -8.98 13.62
CA TYR A 158 -6.37 -8.06 12.94
C TYR A 158 -6.27 -6.71 13.64
N ARG A 159 -5.03 -6.19 13.74
CA ARG A 159 -4.69 -4.82 14.13
C ARG A 159 -4.45 -3.91 12.92
N ALA A 160 -4.44 -4.49 11.72
CA ALA A 160 -4.23 -3.81 10.46
C ALA A 160 -5.13 -4.42 9.38
N CYS A 161 -5.42 -3.67 8.32
CA CYS A 161 -6.17 -4.22 7.20
C CYS A 161 -5.41 -5.42 6.59
N PRO A 162 -6.07 -6.59 6.38
CA PRO A 162 -5.41 -7.77 5.83
C PRO A 162 -4.92 -7.58 4.39
N ILE A 163 -5.50 -6.64 3.65
CA ILE A 163 -5.16 -6.38 2.25
C ILE A 163 -3.90 -5.53 2.13
N CYS A 164 -3.78 -4.52 2.97
CA CYS A 164 -2.73 -3.54 2.80
C CYS A 164 -1.80 -3.35 3.97
N GLN A 165 -2.09 -4.01 5.09
CA GLN A 165 -1.31 -3.95 6.31
C GLN A 165 -1.23 -2.54 6.91
N ARG A 166 -2.12 -1.62 6.48
CA ARG A 166 -2.30 -0.33 7.14
C ARG A 166 -2.95 -0.59 8.49
N HIS A 167 -2.30 -0.15 9.55
CA HIS A 167 -2.84 -0.28 10.88
C HIS A 167 -4.15 0.49 11.04
N ILE A 168 -5.01 -0.09 11.86
CA ILE A 168 -6.31 0.45 12.18
C ILE A 168 -6.15 1.21 13.50
N ASP A 169 -6.55 2.47 13.52
CA ASP A 169 -6.36 3.36 14.67
C ASP A 169 -7.30 3.04 15.85
N ASN A 170 -8.37 2.27 15.60
CA ASN A 170 -9.42 1.91 16.56
C ASN A 170 -9.45 0.41 16.89
N ALA A 171 -10.13 0.05 17.98
CA ALA A 171 -10.39 -1.35 18.33
C ALA A 171 -11.07 -2.11 17.16
N PRO A 172 -10.79 -3.42 16.97
CA PRO A 172 -11.13 -4.16 15.75
C PRO A 172 -12.59 -4.09 15.26
N ALA A 173 -13.56 -3.90 16.16
CA ALA A 173 -14.98 -3.79 15.82
C ALA A 173 -15.36 -2.40 15.25
N ALA A 174 -14.64 -1.34 15.59
CA ALA A 174 -14.84 0.01 15.06
C ALA A 174 -14.07 0.24 13.74
N ALA A 175 -13.36 -0.79 13.27
CA ALA A 175 -12.51 -0.76 12.08
C ALA A 175 -13.26 -1.01 10.77
N VAL A 176 -14.53 -1.42 10.85
CA VAL A 176 -15.32 -1.89 9.71
C VAL A 176 -16.67 -1.22 9.63
N ARG A 177 -17.16 -0.99 8.41
CA ARG A 177 -18.53 -0.53 8.13
C ARG A 177 -19.12 -1.30 6.95
N ALA A 178 -20.43 -1.14 6.72
CA ALA A 178 -21.03 -1.58 5.47
C ALA A 178 -20.42 -0.77 4.31
N PRO A 179 -20.01 -1.43 3.20
CA PRO A 179 -19.51 -0.73 2.04
C PRO A 179 -20.63 0.14 1.44
N ASN A 180 -20.26 1.32 0.96
CA ASN A 180 -21.20 2.12 0.16
C ASN A 180 -21.58 1.33 -1.10
N ALA A 181 -22.88 1.24 -1.39
CA ALA A 181 -23.34 0.80 -2.70
C ALA A 181 -22.86 1.81 -3.74
N ILE A 182 -22.27 1.30 -4.82
CA ILE A 182 -21.84 2.09 -5.98
C ILE A 182 -23.08 2.58 -6.72
#